data_AF-B3ND50-F1
#
_entry.id   AF-B3ND50-F1
#
_cell.length_a   1.000
_cell.length_b   1.000
_cell.length_c   1.000
_cell.angle_alpha   90.00
_cell.angle_beta   90.00
_cell.angle_gamma   90.00
#
_symmetry.space_group_name_H-M   'P 1'
#
loop_
_entity.id
_entity.type
_entity.pdbx_description
1 polymer ?
#
loop_
_entity_poly.entity_id
_entity_poly.type
_entity_poly.pdbx_seq_one_letter_code
_entity_poly.pdbx_strand_id
1 'polypeptide(L)'
;MNRRTIAERSIWMECLRENATNMRLEHEDLARRISASLASSQKALLDIEVLNNELLKLKYTINSAIVDIMCYENKSCEFLLEILIKIVDTNDLDAQLNPNMISTTFLDLDASSDEPLDLNDLSLVRSDLNQQYSQDVPVPSDENSTEEQLPCKLDTSPLQLD
;
A
#
# COMPACT_ATOMS: atom_id res chain seq x y z
N MET A 1 -55.06 14.40 58.46
CA MET A 1 -54.16 13.79 57.44
C MET A 1 -53.51 12.55 58.04
N ASN A 2 -53.55 11.41 57.33
CA ASN A 2 -53.02 10.14 57.81
C ASN A 2 -51.47 10.14 57.73
N ARG A 3 -50.79 9.93 58.86
CA ARG A 3 -49.31 9.96 58.94
C ARG A 3 -48.65 8.86 58.10
N ARG A 4 -49.31 7.72 57.87
CA ARG A 4 -48.77 6.63 57.01
C ARG A 4 -48.64 7.06 55.55
N THR A 5 -49.67 7.70 55.01
CA THR A 5 -49.68 8.18 53.61
C THR A 5 -48.60 9.23 53.34
N ILE A 6 -48.27 10.05 54.35
CA ILE A 6 -47.18 11.03 54.25
C ILE A 6 -45.81 10.32 54.21
N ALA A 7 -45.61 9.28 55.02
CA ALA A 7 -44.38 8.51 55.05
C ALA A 7 -44.15 7.74 53.74
N GLU A 8 -45.18 7.08 53.21
CA GLU A 8 -45.14 6.39 51.90
C GLU A 8 -44.77 7.34 50.77
N ARG A 9 -45.41 8.53 50.74
CA ARG A 9 -45.09 9.58 49.76
C ARG A 9 -43.65 10.07 49.91
N SER A 10 -43.14 10.20 51.13
CA SER A 10 -41.76 10.63 51.38
C SER A 10 -40.76 9.60 50.86
N ILE A 11 -41.00 8.31 51.11
CA ILE A 11 -40.14 7.21 50.62
C ILE A 11 -40.13 7.20 49.09
N TRP A 12 -41.31 7.29 48.47
CA TRP A 12 -41.42 7.33 47.01
C TRP A 12 -40.63 8.49 46.39
N MET A 13 -40.73 9.70 46.97
CA MET A 13 -39.98 10.86 46.48
C MET A 13 -38.47 10.70 46.67
N GLU A 14 -38.02 10.01 47.72
CA GLU A 14 -36.60 9.69 47.91
C GLU A 14 -36.10 8.74 46.82
N CYS A 15 -36.85 7.65 46.55
CA CYS A 15 -36.51 6.71 45.49
C CYS A 15 -36.43 7.41 44.12
N LEU A 16 -37.37 8.31 43.81
CA LEU A 16 -37.32 9.08 42.56
C LEU A 16 -36.09 10.00 42.50
N ARG A 17 -35.70 10.61 43.62
CA ARG A 17 -34.50 11.47 43.68
C ARG A 17 -33.22 10.66 43.49
N GLU A 18 -33.15 9.50 44.12
CA GLU A 18 -32.04 8.56 43.95
C GLU A 18 -31.93 8.08 42.50
N ASN A 19 -33.06 7.68 41.89
CA ASN A 19 -33.09 7.24 40.50
C ASN A 19 -32.64 8.33 39.52
N ALA A 20 -33.11 9.57 39.72
CA ALA A 20 -32.68 10.71 38.93
C ALA A 20 -31.17 10.97 39.08
N THR A 21 -30.63 10.79 40.29
CA THR A 21 -29.20 10.95 40.56
C THR A 21 -28.38 9.85 39.89
N ASN A 22 -28.83 8.59 39.96
CA ASN A 22 -28.17 7.45 39.33
C ASN A 22 -28.15 7.59 37.81
N MET A 23 -29.28 7.95 37.20
CA MET A 23 -29.36 8.22 35.76
C MET A 23 -28.34 9.29 35.33
N ARG A 24 -28.18 10.36 36.11
CA ARG A 24 -27.18 11.39 35.81
C ARG A 24 -25.76 10.84 35.85
N LEU A 25 -25.42 10.07 36.89
CA LEU A 25 -24.09 9.47 37.03
C LEU A 25 -23.78 8.47 35.90
N GLU A 26 -24.76 7.65 35.52
CA GLU A 26 -24.62 6.72 34.39
C GLU A 26 -24.43 7.45 33.06
N HIS A 27 -25.16 8.54 32.83
CA HIS A 27 -24.98 9.37 31.64
C HIS A 27 -23.59 10.03 31.60
N GLU A 28 -23.11 10.55 32.72
CA GLU A 28 -21.75 11.12 32.81
C GLU A 28 -20.68 10.07 32.57
N ASP A 29 -20.84 8.85 33.11
CA ASP A 29 -19.93 7.74 32.85
C ASP A 29 -19.92 7.31 31.39
N LEU A 30 -21.11 7.14 30.80
CA LEU A 30 -21.26 6.81 29.40
C LEU A 30 -20.62 7.86 28.49
N ALA A 31 -20.87 9.15 28.75
CA ALA A 31 -20.28 10.25 27.99
C ALA A 31 -18.75 10.23 28.07
N ARG A 32 -18.18 9.94 29.25
CA ARG A 32 -16.72 9.82 29.43
C ARG A 32 -16.14 8.66 28.64
N ARG A 33 -16.80 7.49 28.67
CA ARG A 33 -16.38 6.29 27.92
C ARG A 33 -16.45 6.52 26.42
N ILE A 34 -17.53 7.14 25.93
CA ILE A 34 -17.68 7.49 24.50
C ILE A 34 -16.57 8.45 24.09
N SER A 35 -16.29 9.48 24.89
CA SER A 35 -15.27 10.48 24.59
C SER A 35 -13.86 9.86 24.55
N ALA A 36 -13.54 8.98 25.51
CA ALA A 36 -12.28 8.24 25.53
C ALA A 36 -12.14 7.32 24.31
N SER A 37 -13.20 6.59 23.95
CA SER A 37 -13.22 5.73 22.76
C SER A 37 -13.02 6.55 21.49
N LEU A 38 -13.70 7.69 21.35
CA LEU A 38 -13.60 8.57 20.19
C LEU A 38 -12.18 9.12 20.02
N ALA A 39 -11.57 9.61 21.10
CA ALA A 39 -10.20 10.10 21.08
C ALA A 39 -9.21 8.98 20.66
N SER A 40 -9.41 7.76 21.17
CA SER A 40 -8.61 6.60 20.76
C SER A 40 -8.77 6.26 19.28
N SER A 41 -10.01 6.28 18.77
CA SER A 41 -10.29 6.01 17.35
C SER A 41 -9.70 7.08 16.44
N GLN A 42 -9.76 8.36 16.83
CA GLN A 42 -9.14 9.46 16.08
C GLN A 42 -7.62 9.28 16.01
N LYS A 43 -6.98 8.89 17.12
CA LYS A 43 -5.55 8.59 17.12
C LYS A 43 -5.22 7.43 16.18
N ALA A 44 -5.97 6.33 16.23
CA ALA A 44 -5.76 5.19 15.36
C ALA A 44 -5.89 5.56 13.87
N LEU A 45 -6.83 6.45 13.51
CA LEU A 45 -6.97 6.94 12.14
C LEU A 45 -5.74 7.73 11.67
N LEU A 46 -5.17 8.59 12.54
CA LEU A 46 -3.94 9.30 12.24
C LEU A 46 -2.75 8.33 12.05
N ASP A 47 -2.66 7.31 12.90
CA ASP A 47 -1.62 6.28 12.80
C ASP A 47 -1.74 5.51 11.45
N ILE A 48 -2.96 5.20 11.01
CA ILE A 48 -3.23 4.58 9.70
C ILE A 48 -2.82 5.52 8.54
N GLU A 49 -3.12 6.80 8.64
CA GLU A 49 -2.73 7.79 7.63
C GLU A 49 -1.21 7.89 7.49
N VAL A 50 -0.49 7.90 8.62
CA VAL A 50 0.98 7.87 8.63
C VAL A 50 1.51 6.62 7.94
N LEU A 51 0.97 5.44 8.29
CA LEU A 51 1.39 4.18 7.69
C LEU A 51 1.13 4.14 6.18
N ASN A 52 0.00 4.66 5.72
CA ASN A 52 -0.31 4.75 4.29
C ASN A 52 0.70 5.62 3.55
N ASN A 53 1.11 6.75 4.14
CA ASN A 53 2.14 7.60 3.57
C ASN A 53 3.51 6.90 3.51
N GLU A 54 3.87 6.11 4.53
CA GLU A 54 5.09 5.29 4.51
C GLU A 54 5.05 4.22 3.43
N LEU A 55 3.91 3.56 3.24
CA LEU A 55 3.72 2.54 2.21
C LEU A 55 3.81 3.13 0.80
N LEU A 56 3.28 4.34 0.59
CA LEU A 56 3.46 5.08 -0.66
C LEU A 56 4.93 5.42 -0.94
N LYS A 57 5.69 5.85 0.08
CA LYS A 57 7.13 6.09 -0.06
C LYS A 57 7.89 4.81 -0.40
N LEU A 58 7.53 3.69 0.22
CA LEU A 58 8.14 2.39 -0.09
C LEU A 58 7.84 1.97 -1.52
N LYS A 59 6.59 2.12 -1.98
CA LYS A 59 6.20 1.87 -3.37
C LYS A 59 7.03 2.70 -4.35
N TYR A 60 7.20 3.99 -4.08
CA TYR A 60 8.03 4.86 -4.91
C TYR A 60 9.48 4.37 -4.93
N THR A 61 10.05 4.07 -3.76
CA THR A 61 11.44 3.61 -3.63
C THR A 61 11.69 2.31 -4.39
N ILE A 62 10.79 1.34 -4.28
CA ILE A 62 10.88 0.07 -5.01
C ILE A 62 10.79 0.31 -6.50
N ASN A 63 9.80 1.10 -6.96
CA ASN A 63 9.66 1.40 -8.38
C ASN A 63 10.90 2.12 -8.94
N SER A 64 11.45 3.09 -8.21
CA SER A 64 12.70 3.75 -8.58
C SER A 64 13.87 2.77 -8.67
N ALA A 65 14.04 1.90 -7.67
CA ALA A 65 15.09 0.88 -7.70
C ALA A 65 14.96 -0.09 -8.88
N ILE A 66 13.73 -0.51 -9.21
CA ILE A 66 13.46 -1.36 -10.37
C ILE A 66 13.85 -0.63 -11.65
N VAL A 67 13.44 0.63 -11.82
CA VAL A 67 13.78 1.45 -12.99
C VAL A 67 15.29 1.62 -13.10
N ASP A 68 16.00 1.90 -12.00
CA ASP A 68 17.45 2.07 -11.99
C ASP A 68 18.17 0.78 -12.43
N ILE A 69 17.72 -0.39 -11.94
CA ILE A 69 18.27 -1.69 -12.35
C ILE A 69 18.04 -1.93 -13.84
N MET A 70 16.80 -1.77 -14.33
CA MET A 70 16.50 -1.98 -15.75
C MET A 70 17.26 -1.01 -16.65
N CYS A 71 17.44 0.24 -16.22
CA CYS A 71 18.24 1.21 -16.95
C CYS A 71 19.73 0.86 -16.95
N TYR A 72 20.26 0.33 -15.85
CA TYR A 72 21.67 -0.06 -15.76
C TYR A 72 21.97 -1.32 -16.59
N GLU A 73 21.09 -2.33 -16.55
CA GLU A 73 21.23 -3.54 -17.36
C GLU A 73 21.22 -3.22 -18.85
N ASN A 74 20.25 -2.40 -19.30
CA ASN A 74 20.18 -2.01 -20.71
C ASN A 74 21.44 -1.28 -21.19
N LYS A 75 21.93 -0.30 -20.42
CA LYS A 75 23.16 0.44 -20.78
C LYS A 75 24.41 -0.45 -20.77
N SER A 76 24.50 -1.39 -19.82
CA SER A 76 25.63 -2.32 -19.73
C SER A 76 25.64 -3.29 -20.89
N CYS A 77 24.47 -3.81 -21.29
CA CYS A 77 24.31 -4.67 -22.45
C CYS A 77 24.58 -3.94 -23.77
N GLU A 78 24.12 -2.69 -23.91
CA GLU A 78 24.42 -1.83 -25.07
C GLU A 78 25.93 -1.59 -25.21
N PHE A 79 26.61 -1.26 -24.11
CA PHE A 79 28.06 -1.03 -24.11
C PHE A 79 28.84 -2.30 -24.45
N LEU A 80 28.45 -3.45 -23.90
CA LEU A 80 29.04 -4.74 -24.23
C LEU A 80 28.88 -5.07 -25.72
N LEU A 81 27.70 -4.81 -26.28
CA LEU A 81 27.43 -5.02 -27.70
C LEU A 81 28.31 -4.13 -28.58
N GLU A 82 28.50 -2.86 -28.21
CA GLU A 82 29.39 -1.93 -28.92
C GLU A 82 30.85 -2.42 -28.93
N ILE A 83 31.34 -2.94 -27.81
CA ILE A 83 32.68 -3.55 -27.72
C ILE A 83 32.79 -4.76 -28.63
N LEU A 84 31.79 -5.65 -28.61
CA LEU A 84 31.79 -6.86 -29.45
C LEU A 84 31.81 -6.51 -30.94
N ILE A 85 31.02 -5.53 -31.37
CA ILE A 85 31.02 -5.03 -32.76
C ILE A 85 32.42 -4.53 -33.12
N LYS A 86 33.03 -3.68 -32.28
CA LYS A 86 34.40 -3.19 -32.51
C LYS A 86 35.44 -4.30 -32.62
N ILE A 87 35.33 -5.37 -31.82
CA ILE A 87 36.25 -6.51 -31.88
C ILE A 87 36.11 -7.25 -33.21
N VAL A 88 34.87 -7.49 -33.66
CA VAL A 88 34.60 -8.13 -34.96
C VAL A 88 35.18 -7.30 -36.10
N ASP A 89 34.93 -6.00 -36.10
CA ASP A 89 35.45 -5.05 -37.11
C ASP A 89 36.98 -4.98 -37.11
N THR A 90 37.61 -4.96 -35.93
CA THR A 90 39.08 -4.80 -35.81
C THR A 90 39.83 -6.07 -36.23
N ASN A 91 39.22 -7.24 -36.06
CA ASN A 91 39.86 -8.53 -36.34
C ASN A 91 39.44 -9.12 -37.70
N ASP A 92 38.69 -8.37 -38.52
CA ASP A 92 38.20 -8.78 -39.85
C ASP A 92 37.50 -10.16 -39.81
N LEU A 93 36.76 -10.39 -38.72
CA LEU A 93 36.03 -11.62 -38.49
C LEU A 93 34.72 -11.56 -39.28
N ASP A 94 34.50 -12.49 -40.21
CA ASP A 94 33.21 -12.63 -40.91
C ASP A 94 32.20 -13.35 -39.99
N ALA A 95 31.88 -12.69 -38.87
CA ALA A 95 31.00 -13.19 -37.83
C ALA A 95 29.73 -12.34 -37.78
N GLN A 96 28.62 -12.85 -38.30
CA GLN A 96 27.31 -12.29 -38.03
C GLN A 96 26.93 -12.61 -36.58
N LEU A 97 26.94 -11.59 -35.71
CA LEU A 97 26.34 -11.67 -34.38
C LEU A 97 24.82 -11.88 -34.55
N ASN A 98 24.39 -13.13 -34.68
CA ASN A 98 22.99 -13.48 -34.82
C ASN A 98 22.32 -13.36 -33.44
N PRO A 99 21.35 -12.45 -33.24
CA PRO A 99 20.68 -12.27 -31.95
C PRO A 99 20.05 -13.56 -31.42
N ASN A 100 19.59 -14.44 -32.32
CA ASN A 100 18.96 -15.71 -31.95
C ASN A 100 19.95 -16.73 -31.36
N MET A 101 21.25 -16.64 -31.69
CA MET A 101 22.27 -17.53 -31.10
C MET A 101 22.65 -17.12 -29.67
N ILE A 102 22.57 -15.83 -29.36
CA ILE A 102 22.89 -15.31 -28.03
C ILE A 102 21.74 -15.62 -27.06
N SER A 103 20.50 -15.45 -27.50
CA SER A 103 19.31 -15.77 -26.69
C SER A 103 19.27 -17.23 -26.23
N THR A 104 19.75 -18.18 -27.03
CA THR A 104 19.82 -19.59 -26.64
C THR A 104 20.89 -19.87 -25.58
N THR A 105 22.02 -19.15 -25.59
CA THR A 105 23.10 -19.36 -24.61
C THR A 105 22.80 -18.84 -23.21
N PHE A 106 21.90 -17.84 -23.07
CA PHE A 106 21.49 -17.32 -21.76
C PHE A 106 20.35 -18.12 -21.12
N LEU A 107 19.51 -18.80 -21.91
CA LEU A 107 18.44 -19.67 -21.41
C LEU A 107 18.96 -21.03 -20.91
N ASP A 108 20.18 -21.42 -21.27
CA ASP A 108 20.82 -22.67 -20.85
C ASP A 108 21.57 -22.54 -19.49
N LEU A 109 21.58 -21.36 -18.87
CA LEU A 109 22.12 -21.15 -17.53
C LEU A 109 21.01 -21.39 -16.48
N ASP A 110 21.01 -22.60 -15.94
CA ASP A 110 20.24 -23.11 -14.79
C ASP A 110 18.70 -23.07 -14.87
N ALA A 111 18.15 -24.02 -15.62
CA ALA A 111 16.76 -24.47 -15.46
C ALA A 111 16.50 -25.28 -14.17
N SER A 112 17.43 -25.32 -13.20
CA SER A 112 17.32 -26.15 -11.99
C SER A 112 16.93 -25.39 -10.72
N SER A 113 16.59 -24.10 -10.78
CA SER A 113 16.24 -23.31 -9.57
C SER A 113 14.90 -22.60 -9.59
N ASP A 114 14.06 -22.76 -10.62
CA ASP A 114 12.72 -22.17 -10.64
C ASP A 114 11.66 -23.25 -10.50
N GLU A 115 11.40 -23.67 -9.26
CA GLU A 115 10.03 -24.07 -8.93
C GLU A 115 9.16 -22.80 -8.97
N PRO A 116 8.13 -22.73 -9.83
CA PRO A 116 7.21 -21.62 -9.79
C PRO A 116 6.46 -21.69 -8.45
N LEU A 117 6.70 -20.75 -7.56
CA LEU A 117 5.82 -20.50 -6.43
C LEU A 117 4.45 -20.11 -7.00
N ASP A 118 3.49 -21.03 -6.89
CA ASP A 118 2.12 -20.85 -7.33
C ASP A 118 1.47 -19.71 -6.53
N LEU A 119 1.51 -18.52 -7.10
CA LEU A 119 0.92 -17.28 -6.58
C LEU A 119 -0.62 -17.25 -6.65
N ASN A 120 -1.28 -18.36 -7.04
CA ASN A 120 -2.74 -18.44 -7.08
C ASN A 120 -3.41 -18.68 -5.72
N ASP A 121 -2.65 -18.93 -4.64
CA ASP A 121 -3.24 -19.15 -3.31
C ASP A 121 -3.48 -17.85 -2.50
N LEU A 122 -3.62 -16.70 -3.19
CA LEU A 122 -4.18 -15.48 -2.59
C LEU A 122 -5.72 -15.46 -2.58
N SER A 123 -6.38 -16.49 -3.13
CA SER A 123 -7.84 -16.59 -3.10
C SER A 123 -8.40 -16.92 -1.70
N LEU A 124 -7.58 -17.50 -0.82
CA LEU A 124 -8.00 -17.84 0.54
C LEU A 124 -8.19 -16.61 1.45
N VAL A 125 -7.44 -15.53 1.21
CA VAL A 125 -7.51 -14.29 2.02
C VAL A 125 -8.69 -13.41 1.61
N ARG A 126 -9.21 -13.57 0.39
CA ARG A 126 -10.30 -12.73 -0.13
C ARG A 126 -11.69 -13.16 0.35
N SER A 127 -11.82 -14.40 0.85
CA SER A 127 -13.10 -14.95 1.30
C SER A 127 -13.54 -14.44 2.68
N ASP A 128 -12.60 -14.04 3.55
CA ASP A 128 -12.91 -13.60 4.92
C ASP A 128 -13.26 -12.10 5.05
N LEU A 129 -13.00 -11.28 4.04
CA LEU A 129 -13.27 -9.82 4.09
C LEU A 129 -14.63 -9.39 3.52
N ASN A 130 -15.37 -10.29 2.86
CA ASN A 130 -16.61 -9.95 2.15
C ASN A 130 -17.90 -10.17 2.96
N GLN A 131 -17.84 -10.53 4.24
CA GLN A 131 -19.06 -10.80 5.04
C GLN A 131 -19.54 -9.64 5.93
N GLN A 132 -18.96 -8.44 5.86
CA GLN A 132 -19.29 -7.42 6.88
C GLN A 132 -19.49 -5.97 6.42
N TYR A 133 -19.91 -5.73 5.17
CA TYR A 133 -20.41 -4.42 4.78
C TYR A 133 -21.83 -4.51 4.20
N SER A 134 -22.78 -3.97 4.96
CA SER A 134 -24.12 -3.63 4.48
C SER A 134 -24.02 -2.74 3.25
N GLN A 135 -24.66 -3.17 2.17
CA GLN A 135 -24.92 -2.36 0.98
C GLN A 135 -25.75 -1.15 1.37
N ASP A 136 -25.21 0.06 1.23
CA ASP A 136 -25.96 1.31 0.96
C ASP A 136 -24.99 2.51 0.89
N VAL A 137 -24.17 2.62 -0.17
CA VAL A 137 -23.63 3.93 -0.62
C VAL A 137 -23.44 3.92 -2.16
N PRO A 138 -23.84 4.98 -2.90
CA PRO A 138 -23.79 5.01 -4.36
C PRO A 138 -22.37 5.19 -4.92
N VAL A 139 -22.10 4.51 -6.03
CA VAL A 139 -20.91 4.65 -6.88
C VAL A 139 -20.89 6.03 -7.55
N PRO A 140 -19.79 6.79 -7.52
CA PRO A 140 -19.55 7.84 -8.49
C PRO A 140 -18.76 7.29 -9.69
N SER A 141 -19.34 7.50 -10.86
CA SER A 141 -18.80 7.22 -12.19
C SER A 141 -17.72 8.23 -12.58
N ASP A 142 -16.85 7.77 -13.47
CA ASP A 142 -15.98 8.49 -14.41
C ASP A 142 -14.77 9.27 -13.83
N GLU A 143 -13.55 8.89 -14.23
CA GLU A 143 -12.90 9.47 -15.43
C GLU A 143 -11.50 8.86 -15.66
N ASN A 144 -11.33 8.38 -16.88
CA ASN A 144 -10.12 8.31 -17.71
C ASN A 144 -8.81 8.89 -17.12
N SER A 145 -7.74 8.10 -17.04
CA SER A 145 -6.38 8.65 -17.12
C SER A 145 -5.52 7.82 -18.06
N THR A 146 -5.09 8.51 -19.10
CA THR A 146 -4.31 8.08 -20.24
C THR A 146 -2.89 7.73 -19.81
N GLU A 147 -2.33 6.67 -20.38
CA GLU A 147 -0.92 6.31 -20.28
C GLU A 147 -0.04 7.47 -20.77
N GLU A 148 0.67 8.15 -19.87
CA GLU A 148 1.78 9.03 -20.22
C GLU A 148 3.10 8.24 -20.09
N GLN A 149 3.68 7.92 -21.25
CA GLN A 149 5.09 7.53 -21.38
C GLN A 149 5.99 8.66 -20.87
N LEU A 150 6.81 8.37 -19.86
CA LEU A 150 7.89 9.27 -19.44
C LEU A 150 9.16 8.98 -20.24
N PRO A 151 9.71 9.96 -20.98
CA PRO A 151 11.00 9.81 -21.64
C PRO A 151 12.12 9.97 -20.61
N CYS A 152 13.10 9.08 -20.65
CA CYS A 152 14.39 9.28 -20.00
C CYS A 152 15.05 10.54 -20.58
N LYS A 153 15.01 11.67 -19.87
CA LYS A 153 15.81 12.85 -20.20
C LYS A 153 17.17 12.74 -19.50
N LEU A 154 18.22 12.64 -20.30
CA LEU A 154 19.62 12.78 -19.90
C LEU A 154 20.03 14.25 -20.02
N ASP A 155 20.55 14.83 -18.94
CA ASP A 155 21.41 16.01 -19.00
C ASP A 155 22.82 15.56 -19.42
N THR A 156 23.19 15.85 -20.67
CA THR A 156 24.56 15.69 -21.16
C THR A 156 25.28 17.03 -21.07
N SER A 157 25.96 17.26 -19.94
CA SER A 157 27.04 18.26 -19.90
C SER A 157 28.33 17.60 -20.39
N PRO A 158 29.01 18.12 -21.43
CA PRO A 158 30.27 17.56 -21.89
C PRO A 158 31.40 17.92 -20.93
N LEU A 159 32.07 16.91 -20.38
CA LEU A 159 33.37 17.07 -19.72
C LEU A 159 34.40 17.44 -20.79
N GLN A 160 34.83 18.71 -20.80
CA GLN A 160 36.07 19.13 -21.46
C GLN A 160 37.24 18.59 -20.64
N LEU A 161 38.07 17.75 -21.26
CA LEU A 161 39.40 17.43 -20.77
C LEU A 161 40.40 18.39 -21.43
N ASP A 162 41.13 19.14 -20.60
CA ASP A 162 42.36 19.85 -20.96
C ASP A 162 43.53 18.86 -21.18
#